data_AF-A0A2M7SZY8-F1
#
_entry.id   AF-A0A2M7SZY8-F1
#
_cell.length_a   1.000
_cell.length_b   1.000
_cell.length_c   1.000
_cell.angle_alpha   90.00
_cell.angle_beta   90.00
_cell.angle_gamma   90.00
#
_symmetry.space_group_name_H-M   'P 1'
#
loop_
_entity.id
_entity.type
_entity.pdbx_description
1 polymer ?
#
loop_
_entity_poly.entity_id
_entity_poly.type
_entity_poly.pdbx_seq_one_letter_code
_entity_poly.pdbx_strand_id
1 'polypeptide(L)'
;MIIKKIDNHTRDLSPPEGVSGDDCGHLFIRDVKTYLGNEMYSAWEPTPKEIDLIKNGATIYLGIIGTQHPMVRLLVGNKLLEEDE
;
A
#
# COMPACT_ATOMS: atom_id res chain seq x y z
N MET A 1 -2.20 3.13 7.44
CA MET A 1 -0.75 3.08 7.18
C MET A 1 -0.42 4.32 6.36
N ILE A 2 0.71 4.97 6.59
CA ILE A 2 1.13 6.18 5.87
C ILE A 2 2.04 5.77 4.71
N ILE A 3 1.79 6.25 3.49
CA ILE A 3 2.64 5.94 2.34
C ILE A 3 4.01 6.61 2.54
N LYS A 4 5.09 5.83 2.39
CA LYS A 4 6.45 6.31 2.55
C LYS A 4 7.16 6.41 1.20
N LYS A 5 7.76 7.58 0.95
CA LYS A 5 8.73 7.74 -0.13
C LYS A 5 9.98 6.93 0.19
N ILE A 6 10.31 5.98 -0.69
CA ILE A 6 11.50 5.13 -0.57
C ILE A 6 12.68 5.73 -1.32
N ASP A 7 13.88 5.49 -0.79
CA ASP A 7 15.12 5.91 -1.44
C ASP A 7 15.33 5.17 -2.75
N ASN A 8 15.86 5.89 -3.75
CA ASN A 8 16.12 5.38 -5.09
C ASN A 8 14.87 4.78 -5.79
N HIS A 9 13.67 5.29 -5.49
CA HIS A 9 12.48 4.96 -6.28
C HIS A 9 12.71 5.26 -7.77
N THR A 10 12.24 4.36 -8.62
CA THR A 10 12.37 4.40 -10.08
C THR A 10 11.11 4.93 -10.74
N ARG A 11 9.97 4.84 -10.05
CA ARG A 11 8.66 5.32 -10.50
C ARG A 11 7.90 6.00 -9.37
N ASP A 12 7.10 6.98 -9.75
CA ASP A 12 6.14 7.68 -8.90
C ASP A 12 4.79 7.62 -9.62
N LEU A 13 3.84 6.89 -9.03
CA LEU A 13 2.48 6.76 -9.57
C LEU A 13 1.57 7.70 -8.79
N SER A 14 1.10 8.75 -9.47
CA SER A 14 0.07 9.64 -8.95
C SER A 14 -1.25 8.90 -8.68
N PRO A 15 -2.11 9.44 -7.80
CA PRO A 15 -3.46 8.94 -7.62
C PRO A 15 -4.23 8.88 -8.96
N PRO A 16 -5.17 7.93 -9.13
CA PRO A 16 -6.00 7.86 -10.32
C PRO A 16 -6.78 9.15 -10.55
N GLU A 17 -7.06 9.46 -11.82
CA GLU A 17 -7.85 10.64 -12.20
C GLU A 17 -9.24 10.61 -11.52
N GLY A 18 -9.67 11.75 -10.99
CA GLY A 18 -10.95 11.87 -10.28
C GLY A 18 -10.94 11.37 -8.84
N VAL A 19 -9.85 10.78 -8.35
CA VAL A 19 -9.66 10.48 -6.93
C VAL A 19 -8.98 11.67 -6.26
N SER A 20 -9.74 12.43 -5.49
CA SER A 20 -9.25 13.55 -4.69
C SER A 20 -9.50 13.30 -3.21
N GLY A 21 -8.47 13.44 -2.39
CA GLY A 21 -8.56 13.27 -0.94
C GLY A 21 -7.26 12.72 -0.36
N ASP A 22 -7.10 12.87 0.96
CA ASP A 22 -5.93 12.40 1.71
C ASP A 22 -5.80 10.85 1.72
N ASP A 23 -6.83 10.15 1.25
CA ASP A 23 -6.93 8.68 1.30
C ASP A 23 -6.21 7.96 0.16
N CYS A 24 -5.90 8.66 -0.95
CA CYS A 24 -5.17 8.10 -2.08
C CYS A 24 -4.01 9.02 -2.46
N GLY A 25 -2.80 8.59 -2.10
CA GLY A 25 -1.57 9.35 -2.34
C GLY A 25 -0.68 8.76 -3.43
N HIS A 26 0.45 9.41 -3.65
CA HIS A 26 1.50 8.94 -4.55
C HIS A 26 2.08 7.60 -4.09
N LEU A 27 2.19 6.65 -5.02
CA LEU A 27 2.87 5.38 -4.78
C LEU A 27 4.29 5.42 -5.37
N PHE A 28 5.27 5.47 -4.48
CA PHE A 28 6.68 5.37 -4.86
C PHE A 28 7.07 3.91 -5.02
N ILE A 29 7.63 3.57 -6.17
CA ILE A 29 8.05 2.20 -6.51
C ILE A 29 9.52 2.19 -6.85
N ARG A 30 10.25 1.21 -6.31
CA ARG A 30 11.61 0.87 -6.70
C ARG A 30 11.59 -0.49 -7.39
N ASP A 31 11.87 -0.48 -8.68
CA ASP A 31 12.01 -1.67 -9.50
C ASP A 31 13.43 -2.24 -9.31
N VAL A 32 13.51 -3.52 -8.93
CA VAL A 32 14.78 -4.22 -8.72
C VAL A 32 14.77 -5.52 -9.50
N LYS A 33 15.82 -5.76 -10.29
CA LYS A 33 16.04 -7.05 -10.93
C LYS A 33 16.80 -7.95 -9.97
N THR A 34 16.18 -9.06 -9.56
CA THR A 34 16.78 -10.08 -8.69
C THR A 34 17.00 -11.37 -9.47
N TYR A 35 17.58 -12.38 -8.82
CA TYR A 35 17.75 -13.71 -9.42
C TYR A 35 16.42 -14.46 -9.57
N LEU A 36 15.37 -14.05 -8.85
CA LEU A 36 14.02 -14.64 -8.91
C LEU A 36 13.12 -13.96 -9.96
N GLY A 37 13.51 -12.78 -10.45
CA GLY A 37 12.74 -12.03 -11.44
C GLY A 37 12.78 -10.52 -11.18
N ASN A 38 11.77 -9.81 -11.70
CA ASN A 38 11.59 -8.39 -11.43
C ASN A 38 10.74 -8.23 -10.16
N GLU A 39 11.24 -7.46 -9.20
CA GLU A 39 10.56 -7.13 -7.95
C GLU A 39 10.23 -5.64 -7.91
N MET A 40 9.10 -5.31 -7.27
CA MET A 40 8.65 -3.94 -7.06
C MET A 40 8.54 -3.68 -5.57
N TYR A 41 9.27 -2.69 -5.07
CA TYR A 41 9.25 -2.31 -3.67
C TYR A 41 8.48 -1.01 -3.48
N SER A 42 7.54 -1.01 -2.53
CA SER A 42 6.84 0.15 -1.99
C SER A 42 6.79 0.03 -0.48
N ALA A 43 6.67 1.15 0.24
CA ALA A 43 6.73 1.14 1.69
C ALA A 43 5.61 1.97 2.32
N TRP A 44 5.23 1.54 3.52
CA TRP A 44 4.31 2.23 4.39
C TRP A 44 4.80 2.20 5.82
N GLU A 45 4.54 3.27 6.55
CA GLU A 45 4.80 3.38 7.99
C GLU A 45 3.46 3.27 8.75
N PRO A 46 3.34 2.39 9.76
CA PRO A 46 2.12 2.33 10.56
C PRO A 46 1.97 3.59 11.42
N THR A 47 0.73 4.06 11.57
CA THR A 47 0.39 5.08 12.56
C THR A 47 0.52 4.52 13.99
N PRO A 48 0.64 5.36 15.05
CA PRO A 48 0.70 4.87 16.42
C PRO A 48 -0.47 3.92 16.79
N LYS A 49 -1.70 4.26 16.36
CA LYS A 49 -2.88 3.40 16.55
C LYS A 49 -2.73 2.04 15.87
N GLU A 50 -2.18 2.01 14.66
CA GLU A 50 -1.96 0.77 13.92
C GLU A 50 -0.82 -0.06 14.51
N ILE A 51 0.22 0.58 15.04
CA ILE A 51 1.27 -0.10 15.80
C ILE A 51 0.67 -0.84 16.98
N ASP A 52 -0.24 -0.22 17.73
CA ASP A 52 -0.89 -0.86 18.86
C ASP A 52 -1.78 -2.04 18.41
N LEU A 53 -2.50 -1.90 17.29
CA LEU A 53 -3.25 -3.02 16.70
C LEU A 53 -2.32 -4.18 16.32
N ILE A 54 -1.22 -3.90 15.62
CA ILE A 54 -0.22 -4.92 15.22
C ILE A 54 0.36 -5.62 16.45
N LYS A 55 0.71 -4.87 17.50
CA LYS A 55 1.21 -5.43 18.77
C LYS A 55 0.20 -6.35 19.44
N ASN A 56 -1.09 -6.11 19.26
CA ASN A 56 -2.18 -6.95 19.76
C ASN A 56 -2.57 -8.09 18.80
N GLY A 57 -1.76 -8.36 17.77
CA GLY A 57 -1.97 -9.48 16.84
C GLY A 57 -2.91 -9.19 15.67
N ALA A 58 -3.19 -7.91 15.37
CA ALA A 58 -4.00 -7.56 14.22
C ALA A 58 -3.33 -7.94 12.89
N THR A 59 -4.12 -8.50 11.97
CA THR A 59 -3.66 -8.87 10.63
C THR A 59 -3.41 -7.62 9.76
N ILE A 60 -2.36 -7.70 8.93
CA ILE A 60 -2.08 -6.71 7.88
C ILE A 60 -2.61 -7.26 6.55
N TYR A 61 -3.46 -6.50 5.87
CA TYR A 61 -4.03 -6.88 4.58
C TYR A 61 -3.43 -6.03 3.47
N LEU A 62 -2.94 -6.68 2.41
CA LEU A 62 -2.59 -6.06 1.14
C LEU A 62 -3.75 -6.28 0.15
N GLY A 63 -4.31 -5.19 -0.36
CA GLY A 63 -5.28 -5.21 -1.44
C GLY A 63 -4.68 -4.69 -2.73
N ILE A 64 -4.94 -5.37 -3.83
CA ILE A 64 -4.55 -4.99 -5.19
C ILE A 64 -5.82 -4.83 -5.99
N ILE A 65 -6.04 -3.63 -6.53
CA ILE A 65 -7.24 -3.32 -7.32
C ILE A 65 -6.84 -3.31 -8.81
N GLY A 66 -7.54 -4.12 -9.61
CA GLY A 66 -7.30 -4.27 -11.05
C GLY A 66 -6.53 -5.54 -11.42
N THR A 67 -6.43 -5.79 -12.74
CA THR A 67 -5.84 -7.01 -13.31
C THR A 67 -4.36 -6.88 -13.64
N GLN A 68 -3.87 -5.65 -13.81
CA GLN A 68 -2.48 -5.32 -14.14
C GLN A 68 -2.11 -4.07 -13.34
N HIS A 69 -1.71 -4.31 -12.10
CA HIS A 69 -1.48 -3.36 -11.01
C HIS A 69 -1.35 -1.85 -11.39
N PRO A 70 -2.32 -1.01 -10.97
CA PRO A 70 -1.92 0.29 -10.43
C PRO A 70 -2.92 0.85 -9.39
N MET A 71 -3.35 0.05 -8.41
CA MET A 71 -3.89 0.56 -7.14
C MET A 71 -3.60 -0.46 -6.04
N VAL A 72 -2.92 -0.02 -4.98
CA VAL A 72 -2.63 -0.80 -3.77
C VAL A 72 -3.32 -0.16 -2.58
N ARG A 73 -3.77 -0.99 -1.63
CA ARG A 73 -4.16 -0.54 -0.30
C ARG A 73 -3.57 -1.45 0.77
N LEU A 74 -3.20 -0.85 1.90
CA LEU A 74 -2.70 -1.57 3.08
C LEU A 74 -3.55 -1.21 4.29
N LEU A 75 -4.10 -2.24 4.94
CA LEU A 75 -5.02 -2.12 6.07
C LEU A 75 -4.49 -2.91 7.26
N VAL A 76 -4.72 -2.41 8.47
CA VAL A 76 -4.35 -3.09 9.72
C VAL A 76 -5.61 -3.35 10.53
N GLY A 77 -5.86 -4.61 10.88
CA GLY A 77 -6.97 -5.02 11.75
C GLY A 77 -8.38 -4.84 11.19
N ASN A 78 -8.52 -4.20 10.03
CA ASN A 78 -9.81 -4.08 9.36
C ASN A 78 -10.12 -5.39 8.63
N LYS A 79 -11.24 -6.03 8.96
CA LYS A 79 -11.81 -7.09 8.10
C LYS A 79 -11.97 -6.47 6.71
N LEU A 80 -11.61 -7.19 5.65
CA LEU A 80 -11.98 -6.79 4.29
C LEU A 80 -13.46 -6.37 4.35
N LEU A 81 -13.81 -5.18 3.85
CA LEU A 81 -15.20 -4.74 3.76
C LEU A 81 -15.96 -5.88 3.06
N GLU A 82 -16.63 -6.71 3.86
CA GLU A 82 -17.73 -7.52 3.36
C GLU A 82 -18.74 -6.44 2.98
N GLU A 83 -19.05 -6.33 1.68
CA GLU A 83 -20.15 -5.47 1.25
C GLU A 83 -21.35 -5.91 2.08
N ASP A 84 -21.84 -5.03 2.95
CA ASP A 84 -23.12 -5.25 3.62
C ASP A 84 -24.17 -5.40 2.49
N GLU A 85 -24.60 -6.64 2.24
CA GLU A 85 -25.73 -6.99 1.36
C GLU A 85 -27.03 -6.30 1.79
#